data_AF-R9JHK1-F1
#
_entry.id   AF-R9JHK1-F1
#
_cell.length_a   1.000
_cell.length_b   1.000
_cell.length_c   1.000
_cell.angle_alpha   90.00
_cell.angle_beta   90.00
_cell.angle_gamma   90.00
#
_symmetry.space_group_name_H-M   'P 1'
#
loop_
_entity.id
_entity.type
_entity.pdbx_description
1 polymer ?
#
loop_
_entity_poly.entity_id
_entity_poly.type
_entity_poly.pdbx_seq_one_letter_code
_entity_poly.pdbx_strand_id
1 'polypeptide(L)'
;MIELCRERKGSGSKLVELVTTIVKSSEKLLVSRDEIANAIMWLIYSGIIGECGCYVDGDMLSYRPARRLYYMDCGIAGYLVQHCTNNGEYSTRYLRQPRVVVSQQCHRIASFLRLVLTQISGTVFHRYLGNAALGAETGMERGTIEGILTETFVFAELHRLYTARYSKKKVKGDTPSFSILGSNELDFLVFDKENKSYGIEVKTTDGAPKSLRVYRDKRLLDRAVVAKRTNGGHDGGIETIPVFAVGSRFPYDECV
;
A
#
# COMPACT_ATOMS: atom_id res chain seq x y z
N MET A 1 2.83 -21.68 -12.09
CA MET A 1 3.54 -20.39 -12.17
C MET A 1 2.54 -19.24 -12.30
N ILE A 2 1.52 -19.19 -11.41
CA ILE A 2 0.42 -18.17 -11.38
C ILE A 2 0.13 -17.75 -9.92
N GLU A 3 0.93 -18.24 -8.96
CA GLU A 3 0.63 -18.13 -7.52
C GLU A 3 1.27 -16.91 -6.85
N LEU A 4 2.17 -16.21 -7.55
CA LEU A 4 2.90 -15.02 -7.05
C LEU A 4 2.13 -13.70 -7.23
N CYS A 5 1.18 -13.64 -8.18
CA CYS A 5 0.31 -12.48 -8.44
C CYS A 5 -0.89 -12.35 -7.49
N ARG A 6 -1.09 -13.28 -6.57
CA ARG A 6 -1.97 -13.05 -5.43
C ARG A 6 -1.11 -12.53 -4.31
N GLU A 7 -1.37 -11.30 -3.85
CA GLU A 7 -1.22 -11.04 -2.41
C GLU A 7 -1.82 -12.27 -1.70
N ARG A 8 -0.99 -13.01 -0.97
CA ARG A 8 -1.47 -14.15 -0.19
C ARG A 8 -2.40 -13.61 0.88
N LYS A 9 -3.68 -13.45 0.54
CA LYS A 9 -4.75 -13.18 1.49
C LYS A 9 -4.62 -14.17 2.64
N GLY A 10 -4.43 -13.66 3.85
CA GLY A 10 -4.36 -14.46 5.06
C GLY A 10 -2.96 -14.87 5.54
N SER A 11 -1.86 -14.55 4.84
CA SER A 11 -0.52 -14.90 5.33
C SER A 11 0.12 -13.73 6.09
N GLY A 12 -0.09 -13.68 7.40
CA GLY A 12 0.73 -12.90 8.32
C GLY A 12 2.16 -13.44 8.44
N SER A 13 2.82 -13.78 7.33
CA SER A 13 4.24 -14.16 7.27
C SER A 13 5.12 -12.94 7.55
N LYS A 14 6.32 -13.14 8.08
CA LYS A 14 7.26 -12.03 8.29
C LYS A 14 7.70 -11.51 6.92
N LEU A 15 7.66 -10.20 6.70
CA LEU A 15 8.02 -9.57 5.43
C LEU A 15 9.40 -10.02 4.91
N VAL A 16 10.41 -10.05 5.78
CA VAL A 16 11.76 -10.51 5.45
C VAL A 16 11.77 -11.96 4.96
N GLU A 17 10.94 -12.83 5.56
CA GLU A 17 10.84 -14.24 5.18
C GLU A 17 10.17 -14.41 3.81
N LEU A 18 9.14 -13.62 3.53
CA LEU A 18 8.49 -13.57 2.22
C LEU A 18 9.48 -13.13 1.14
N VAL A 19 10.15 -11.99 1.35
CA VAL A 19 11.15 -11.46 0.41
C VAL A 19 12.30 -12.45 0.21
N THR A 20 12.79 -13.07 1.30
CA THR A 20 13.83 -14.10 1.20
C THR A 20 13.38 -15.31 0.38
N THR A 21 12.13 -15.75 0.56
CA THR A 21 11.59 -16.89 -0.19
C THR A 21 11.51 -16.56 -1.68
N ILE A 22 11.03 -15.37 -2.03
CA ILE A 22 10.98 -14.87 -3.41
C ILE A 22 12.38 -14.77 -4.01
N VAL A 23 13.36 -14.25 -3.27
CA VAL A 23 14.76 -14.15 -3.73
C VAL A 23 15.33 -15.54 -4.00
N LYS A 24 15.16 -16.47 -3.06
CA LYS A 24 15.67 -17.85 -3.18
C LYS A 24 15.00 -18.66 -4.28
N SER A 25 13.73 -18.39 -4.58
CA SER A 25 12.98 -19.11 -5.61
C SER A 25 13.35 -18.70 -7.03
N SER A 26 13.90 -17.50 -7.22
CA SER A 26 14.01 -16.91 -8.55
C SER A 26 15.44 -16.73 -9.06
N GLU A 27 16.47 -16.92 -8.21
CA GLU A 27 17.88 -16.96 -8.63
C GLU A 27 18.74 -17.99 -7.90
N LYS A 28 19.85 -18.40 -8.54
CA LYS A 28 20.93 -19.22 -7.97
C LYS A 28 21.94 -18.40 -7.14
N LEU A 29 21.62 -17.16 -6.78
CA LEU A 29 22.49 -16.28 -5.99
C LEU A 29 22.28 -16.51 -4.50
N LEU A 30 23.38 -16.66 -3.77
CA LEU A 30 23.38 -16.81 -2.31
C LEU A 30 23.27 -15.42 -1.67
N VAL A 31 22.04 -14.90 -1.56
CA VAL A 31 21.76 -13.68 -0.77
C VAL A 31 21.35 -14.10 0.64
N SER A 32 22.00 -13.55 1.65
CA SER A 32 21.68 -13.81 3.06
C SER A 32 20.39 -13.07 3.49
N ARG A 33 19.76 -13.57 4.55
CA ARG A 33 18.60 -12.90 5.16
C ARG A 33 18.96 -11.52 5.71
N ASP A 34 20.18 -11.37 6.21
CA ASP A 34 20.66 -10.13 6.83
C ASP A 34 20.92 -9.03 5.79
N GLU A 35 21.46 -9.39 4.63
CA GLU A 35 21.60 -8.45 3.50
C GLU A 35 20.24 -7.93 3.04
N ILE A 36 19.23 -8.82 2.94
CA ILE A 36 17.86 -8.44 2.58
C ILE A 36 17.25 -7.51 3.65
N ALA A 37 17.41 -7.85 4.93
CA ALA A 37 16.91 -7.04 6.03
C ALA A 37 17.57 -5.64 6.03
N ASN A 38 18.88 -5.56 5.85
CA ASN A 38 19.61 -4.29 5.79
C ASN A 38 19.18 -3.43 4.60
N ALA A 39 18.97 -4.03 3.42
CA ALA A 39 18.51 -3.31 2.25
C ALA A 39 17.07 -2.78 2.43
N ILE A 40 16.16 -3.58 3.01
CA ILE A 40 14.81 -3.13 3.37
C ILE A 40 14.88 -1.96 4.36
N MET A 41 15.67 -2.09 5.42
CA MET A 41 15.86 -1.02 6.42
C MET A 41 16.39 0.26 5.79
N TRP A 42 17.38 0.17 4.90
CA TRP A 42 17.91 1.35 4.19
C TRP A 42 16.84 2.04 3.34
N LEU A 43 15.99 1.29 2.65
CA LEU A 43 14.88 1.84 1.85
C LEU A 43 13.79 2.49 2.71
N ILE A 44 13.53 1.95 3.90
CA ILE A 44 12.60 2.54 4.87
C ILE A 44 13.18 3.85 5.42
N TYR A 45 14.43 3.84 5.89
CA TYR A 45 15.09 5.03 6.44
C TYR A 45 15.28 6.16 5.43
N SER A 46 15.45 5.83 4.15
CA SER A 46 15.51 6.81 3.07
C SER A 46 14.12 7.28 2.61
N GLY A 47 13.04 6.74 3.17
CA GLY A 47 11.67 7.15 2.88
C GLY A 47 11.18 6.75 1.49
N ILE A 48 11.79 5.73 0.87
CA ILE A 48 11.37 5.23 -0.45
C ILE A 48 10.18 4.29 -0.31
N ILE A 49 10.21 3.45 0.73
CA ILE A 49 9.15 2.51 1.08
C ILE A 49 8.70 2.74 2.53
N GLY A 50 7.45 2.42 2.82
CA GLY A 50 6.88 2.41 4.15
C GLY A 50 6.36 1.03 4.53
N GLU A 51 6.38 0.76 5.83
CA GLU A 51 5.85 -0.47 6.39
C GLU A 51 4.37 -0.32 6.73
N CYS A 52 3.59 -1.35 6.43
CA CYS A 52 2.20 -1.49 6.80
C CYS A 52 2.05 -2.67 7.77
N GLY A 53 1.42 -2.39 8.91
CA GLY A 53 1.10 -3.39 9.91
C GLY A 53 -0.16 -4.18 9.57
N CYS A 54 -0.56 -5.08 10.46
CA CYS A 54 -1.78 -5.88 10.32
C CYS A 54 -2.48 -6.00 11.67
N TYR A 55 -3.79 -5.78 11.69
CA TYR A 55 -4.67 -6.15 12.81
C TYR A 55 -5.42 -7.43 12.48
N VAL A 56 -5.59 -8.31 13.46
CA VAL A 56 -6.37 -9.55 13.34
C VAL A 56 -7.75 -9.33 13.98
N ASP A 57 -8.79 -9.78 13.28
CA ASP A 57 -10.19 -9.73 13.71
C ASP A 57 -10.71 -8.32 14.02
N GLY A 58 -10.07 -7.29 13.46
CA GLY A 58 -10.41 -5.88 13.72
C GLY A 58 -10.01 -5.37 15.11
N ASP A 59 -9.27 -6.15 15.89
CA ASP A 59 -8.85 -5.79 17.24
C ASP A 59 -7.56 -4.95 17.23
N MET A 60 -7.56 -3.83 17.94
CA MET A 60 -6.39 -2.97 18.11
C MET A 60 -5.24 -3.68 18.86
N LEU A 61 -5.55 -4.61 19.77
CA LEU A 61 -4.55 -5.30 20.58
C LEU A 61 -3.83 -6.41 19.82
N SER A 62 -4.37 -6.84 18.68
CA SER A 62 -3.81 -7.94 17.88
C SER A 62 -2.80 -7.46 16.83
N TYR A 63 -2.23 -6.26 17.03
CA TYR A 63 -1.29 -5.63 16.11
C TYR A 63 -0.08 -6.51 15.79
N ARG A 64 0.23 -6.62 14.50
CA ARG A 64 1.41 -7.30 13.96
C ARG A 64 2.20 -6.32 13.08
N PRO A 65 3.44 -5.99 13.43
CA PRO A 65 4.24 -5.03 12.66
C PRO A 65 4.73 -5.61 11.33
N ALA A 66 5.10 -4.71 10.41
CA ALA A 66 5.88 -4.98 9.19
C ALA A 66 5.39 -6.21 8.39
N ARG A 67 4.14 -6.15 7.90
CA ARG A 67 3.51 -7.24 7.14
C ARG A 67 3.41 -6.98 5.66
N ARG A 68 3.32 -5.71 5.25
CA ARG A 68 3.28 -5.30 3.85
C ARG A 68 4.16 -4.06 3.64
N LEU A 69 4.71 -3.91 2.44
CA LEU A 69 5.48 -2.73 2.04
C LEU A 69 4.69 -1.97 0.99
N TYR A 70 4.75 -0.65 1.07
CA TYR A 70 4.23 0.25 0.05
C TYR A 70 5.32 1.24 -0.35
N TYR A 71 5.28 1.73 -1.58
CA TYR A 71 6.08 2.89 -1.95
C TYR A 71 5.50 4.15 -1.32
N MET A 72 6.38 5.06 -0.90
CA MET A 72 5.97 6.36 -0.35
C MET A 72 5.61 7.39 -1.44
N ASP A 73 5.98 7.10 -2.70
CA ASP A 73 5.78 7.97 -3.85
C ASP A 73 5.11 7.20 -5.00
N CYS A 74 3.94 7.68 -5.42
CA CYS A 74 3.16 7.07 -6.50
C CYS A 74 3.82 7.21 -7.87
N GLY A 75 4.70 8.19 -8.06
CA GLY A 75 5.48 8.35 -9.29
C GLY A 75 6.54 7.26 -9.43
N ILE A 76 7.26 6.96 -8.34
CA ILE A 76 8.18 5.81 -8.26
C ILE A 76 7.38 4.53 -8.47
N ALA A 77 6.30 4.30 -7.71
CA ALA A 77 5.46 3.12 -7.88
C ALA A 77 4.97 2.95 -9.32
N GLY A 78 4.43 4.02 -9.91
CA GLY A 78 3.94 4.03 -11.29
C GLY A 78 5.02 3.73 -12.32
N TYR A 79 6.21 4.32 -12.17
CA TYR A 79 7.36 4.06 -13.04
C TYR A 79 7.77 2.59 -12.99
N LEU A 80 7.82 2.02 -11.78
CA LEU A 80 8.23 0.63 -11.55
C LEU A 80 7.21 -0.37 -12.09
N VAL A 81 5.91 -0.17 -11.81
CA VAL A 81 4.87 -1.04 -12.36
C VAL A 81 4.92 -1.01 -13.88
N GLN A 82 5.04 0.18 -14.50
CA GLN A 82 5.12 0.31 -15.95
C GLN A 82 6.34 -0.42 -16.53
N HIS A 83 7.51 -0.32 -15.89
CA HIS A 83 8.73 -1.03 -16.31
C HIS A 83 8.65 -2.55 -16.14
N CYS A 84 7.96 -3.04 -15.11
CA CYS A 84 7.72 -4.48 -14.95
C CYS A 84 6.74 -5.01 -16.01
N THR A 85 5.83 -4.17 -16.51
CA THR A 85 4.81 -4.58 -17.48
C THR A 85 5.22 -4.49 -18.94
N ASN A 86 6.10 -3.55 -19.32
CA ASN A 86 6.47 -3.30 -20.73
C ASN A 86 7.98 -3.07 -20.90
N ASN A 87 8.62 -3.84 -21.79
CA ASN A 87 9.88 -3.46 -22.46
C ASN A 87 9.61 -2.47 -23.64
N GLY A 88 8.49 -1.74 -23.64
CA GLY A 88 8.03 -0.94 -24.77
C GLY A 88 7.29 0.33 -24.33
N GLU A 89 7.75 1.44 -24.89
CA GLU A 89 7.32 2.84 -24.85
C GLU A 89 6.10 3.29 -24.02
N TYR A 90 6.39 4.34 -23.26
CA TYR A 90 5.58 5.12 -22.32
C TYR A 90 4.20 5.56 -22.82
N SER A 91 3.20 5.47 -21.95
CA SER A 91 1.98 6.28 -22.06
C SER A 91 1.45 6.68 -20.68
N THR A 92 1.69 7.95 -20.34
CA THR A 92 1.32 8.67 -19.10
C THR A 92 -0.19 8.92 -18.92
N ARG A 93 -1.06 8.10 -19.51
CA ARG A 93 -2.51 8.37 -19.61
C ARG A 93 -3.30 8.23 -18.29
N TYR A 94 -2.72 7.72 -17.21
CA TYR A 94 -3.44 7.50 -15.95
C TYR A 94 -3.41 8.67 -14.98
N LEU A 95 -2.58 9.69 -15.24
CA LEU A 95 -2.51 10.88 -14.41
C LEU A 95 -3.33 12.04 -14.99
N ARG A 96 -4.42 11.75 -15.72
CA ARG A 96 -5.46 12.75 -16.02
C ARG A 96 -6.42 12.88 -14.83
N GLN A 97 -5.88 13.22 -13.66
CA GLN A 97 -6.57 14.09 -12.72
C GLN A 97 -5.93 15.48 -12.86
N PRO A 98 -6.68 16.60 -12.91
CA PRO A 98 -6.14 17.90 -13.31
C PRO A 98 -5.02 18.52 -12.45
N ARG A 99 -4.47 17.83 -11.44
CA ARG A 99 -3.47 18.39 -10.50
C ARG A 99 -2.50 17.37 -9.88
N VAL A 100 -1.96 16.41 -10.64
CA VAL A 100 -0.78 15.65 -10.18
C VAL A 100 0.38 15.92 -11.14
N VAL A 101 1.17 16.95 -10.82
CA VAL A 101 2.41 17.25 -11.53
C VAL A 101 3.46 16.24 -11.05
N VAL A 102 3.73 15.21 -11.85
CA VAL A 102 4.93 14.36 -11.62
C VAL A 102 6.12 15.19 -12.07
N SER A 103 6.91 15.66 -11.11
CA SER A 103 8.02 16.58 -11.37
C SER A 103 9.20 15.88 -12.05
N GLN A 104 9.99 16.63 -12.82
CA GLN A 104 11.25 16.19 -13.44
C GLN A 104 12.25 15.58 -12.43
N GLN A 105 12.10 15.85 -11.12
CA GLN A 105 12.92 15.24 -10.08
C GLN A 105 12.68 13.73 -9.92
N CYS A 106 11.48 13.22 -10.20
CA CYS A 106 11.15 11.80 -10.06
C CYS A 106 11.97 10.92 -11.03
N HIS A 107 12.31 11.41 -12.23
CA HIS A 107 13.16 10.68 -13.19
C HIS A 107 14.63 10.56 -12.72
N ARG A 108 15.15 11.59 -12.05
CA ARG A 108 16.52 11.58 -11.49
C ARG A 108 16.59 10.68 -10.26
N ILE A 109 15.57 10.72 -9.40
CA ILE A 109 15.46 9.83 -8.24
C ILE A 109 15.30 8.38 -8.69
N ALA A 110 14.42 8.07 -9.65
CA ALA A 110 14.27 6.71 -10.18
C ALA A 110 15.57 6.17 -10.83
N SER A 111 16.29 7.03 -11.57
CA SER A 111 17.59 6.67 -12.15
C SER A 111 18.69 6.50 -11.10
N PHE A 112 18.68 7.32 -10.05
CA PHE A 112 19.59 7.22 -8.89
C PHE A 112 19.29 5.98 -8.04
N LEU A 113 18.01 5.66 -7.81
CA LEU A 113 17.56 4.43 -7.16
C LEU A 113 17.96 3.21 -7.97
N ARG A 114 17.79 3.25 -9.30
CA ARG A 114 18.32 2.22 -10.18
C ARG A 114 19.83 2.08 -10.01
N LEU A 115 20.58 3.17 -9.98
CA LEU A 115 22.05 3.14 -9.82
C LEU A 115 22.47 2.57 -8.46
N VAL A 116 21.88 3.03 -7.36
CA VAL A 116 22.17 2.57 -5.99
C VAL A 116 21.75 1.11 -5.80
N LEU A 117 20.58 0.72 -6.31
CA LEU A 117 20.11 -0.67 -6.27
C LEU A 117 20.87 -1.59 -7.23
N THR A 118 21.54 -1.07 -8.27
CA THR A 118 22.48 -1.85 -9.08
C THR A 118 23.86 -2.00 -8.44
N GLN A 119 24.25 -1.12 -7.52
CA GLN A 119 25.52 -1.21 -6.80
C GLN A 119 25.42 -2.10 -5.54
N ILE A 120 24.22 -2.28 -4.96
CA ILE A 120 23.94 -3.17 -3.81
C ILE A 120 23.59 -4.60 -4.31
N SER A 121 24.38 -5.16 -5.24
CA SER A 121 24.09 -6.41 -5.98
C SER A 121 23.05 -6.24 -7.10
N GLY A 122 23.54 -6.41 -8.32
CA GLY A 122 23.00 -5.84 -9.55
C GLY A 122 21.55 -6.19 -9.88
N THR A 123 20.77 -5.20 -10.34
CA THR A 123 19.50 -5.29 -11.11
C THR A 123 18.33 -6.11 -10.55
N VAL A 124 18.57 -6.90 -9.51
CA VAL A 124 17.75 -8.02 -9.09
C VAL A 124 16.85 -7.62 -7.93
N PHE A 125 17.40 -6.83 -7.01
CA PHE A 125 16.65 -6.33 -5.85
C PHE A 125 15.45 -5.48 -6.24
N HIS A 126 15.57 -4.65 -7.27
CA HIS A 126 14.47 -3.83 -7.80
C HIS A 126 13.35 -4.66 -8.43
N ARG A 127 13.69 -5.76 -9.12
CA ARG A 127 12.70 -6.69 -9.69
C ARG A 127 11.96 -7.43 -8.59
N TYR A 128 12.69 -7.85 -7.54
CA TYR A 128 12.09 -8.49 -6.37
C TYR A 128 11.27 -7.56 -5.50
N LEU A 129 11.68 -6.30 -5.34
CA LEU A 129 10.88 -5.31 -4.62
C LEU A 129 9.66 -4.89 -5.44
N GLY A 130 9.77 -4.85 -6.77
CA GLY A 130 8.60 -4.75 -7.65
C GLY A 130 7.64 -5.92 -7.44
N ASN A 131 8.14 -7.15 -7.38
CA ASN A 131 7.30 -8.33 -7.15
C ASN A 131 6.77 -8.42 -5.71
N ALA A 132 7.54 -8.00 -4.70
CA ALA A 132 7.19 -8.11 -3.28
C ALA A 132 6.36 -6.93 -2.75
N ALA A 133 6.55 -5.72 -3.29
CA ALA A 133 5.80 -4.52 -2.92
C ALA A 133 4.66 -4.17 -3.90
N LEU A 134 4.74 -4.64 -5.17
CA LEU A 134 3.71 -4.34 -6.19
C LEU A 134 3.08 -5.61 -6.80
N GLY A 135 3.51 -6.82 -6.42
CA GLY A 135 2.98 -8.07 -7.00
C GLY A 135 3.15 -8.17 -8.51
N ALA A 136 4.07 -7.41 -9.11
CA ALA A 136 4.01 -7.06 -10.52
C ALA A 136 4.72 -8.05 -11.46
N GLU A 137 3.97 -8.95 -12.09
CA GLU A 137 4.46 -9.79 -13.19
C GLU A 137 4.26 -9.13 -14.58
N THR A 138 5.06 -9.56 -15.56
CA THR A 138 4.92 -9.17 -16.96
C THR A 138 3.54 -9.59 -17.49
N GLY A 139 2.73 -8.64 -17.97
CA GLY A 139 1.39 -8.89 -18.51
C GLY A 139 0.21 -8.59 -17.59
N MET A 140 0.41 -7.83 -16.50
CA MET A 140 -0.69 -7.38 -15.63
C MET A 140 -1.76 -6.58 -16.37
N GLU A 141 -3.01 -6.85 -16.01
CA GLU A 141 -4.15 -6.09 -16.51
C GLU A 141 -4.14 -4.64 -16.02
N ARG A 142 -4.60 -3.76 -16.90
CA ARG A 142 -4.79 -2.33 -16.67
C ARG A 142 -5.39 -1.98 -15.30
N GLY A 143 -6.46 -2.69 -14.93
CA GLY A 143 -7.20 -2.44 -13.68
C GLY A 143 -6.42 -2.84 -12.43
N THR A 144 -5.57 -3.87 -12.51
CA THR A 144 -4.72 -4.29 -11.38
C THR A 144 -3.67 -3.22 -11.08
N ILE A 145 -3.05 -2.64 -12.11
CA ILE A 145 -2.08 -1.54 -11.98
C ILE A 145 -2.75 -0.33 -11.31
N GLU A 146 -3.93 0.06 -11.78
CA GLU A 146 -4.69 1.17 -11.18
C GLU A 146 -5.02 0.90 -9.70
N GLY A 147 -5.41 -0.33 -9.36
CA GLY A 147 -5.66 -0.75 -7.98
C GLY A 147 -4.44 -0.53 -7.08
N ILE A 148 -3.29 -1.10 -7.47
CA ILE A 148 -2.03 -0.98 -6.72
C ILE A 148 -1.62 0.48 -6.51
N LEU A 149 -1.70 1.31 -7.56
CA LEU A 149 -1.33 2.72 -7.46
C LEU A 149 -2.29 3.50 -6.56
N THR A 150 -3.58 3.15 -6.59
CA THR A 150 -4.59 3.80 -5.75
C THR A 150 -4.41 3.43 -4.28
N GLU A 151 -4.17 2.16 -3.97
CA GLU A 151 -3.85 1.71 -2.61
C GLU A 151 -2.54 2.30 -2.10
N THR A 152 -1.50 2.36 -2.95
CA THR A 152 -0.21 3.00 -2.63
C THR A 152 -0.41 4.48 -2.29
N PHE A 153 -1.23 5.20 -3.08
CA PHE A 153 -1.58 6.59 -2.78
C PHE A 153 -2.28 6.71 -1.43
N VAL A 154 -3.28 5.87 -1.17
CA VAL A 154 -4.01 5.88 0.10
C VAL A 154 -3.08 5.60 1.27
N PHE A 155 -2.20 4.60 1.16
CA PHE A 155 -1.20 4.30 2.18
C PHE A 155 -0.31 5.52 2.46
N ALA A 156 0.22 6.18 1.42
CA ALA A 156 1.08 7.34 1.57
C ALA A 156 0.36 8.52 2.27
N GLU A 157 -0.91 8.77 1.93
CA GLU A 157 -1.73 9.78 2.60
C GLU A 157 -2.02 9.43 4.06
N LEU A 158 -2.34 8.17 4.36
CA LEU A 158 -2.52 7.70 5.73
C LEU A 158 -1.23 7.80 6.53
N HIS A 159 -0.09 7.40 5.96
CA HIS A 159 1.21 7.43 6.61
C HIS A 159 1.62 8.84 7.10
N ARG A 160 1.18 9.90 6.40
CA ARG A 160 1.36 11.29 6.87
C ARG A 160 0.65 11.56 8.19
N LEU A 161 -0.46 10.90 8.48
CA LEU A 161 -1.15 11.00 9.78
C LEU A 161 -0.30 10.39 10.91
N TYR A 162 0.41 9.29 10.62
CA TYR A 162 1.23 8.57 11.58
C TYR A 162 2.57 9.25 11.90
N THR A 163 3.12 9.97 10.92
CA THR A 163 4.39 10.72 10.99
C THR A 163 4.24 12.17 11.42
N ALA A 164 3.01 12.66 11.60
CA ALA A 164 2.77 13.98 12.15
C ALA A 164 3.37 14.11 13.56
N ARG A 165 3.81 15.32 13.94
CA ARG A 165 4.31 15.62 15.29
C ARG A 165 3.30 15.12 16.33
N TYR A 166 3.78 14.57 17.45
CA TYR A 166 2.94 13.92 18.48
C TYR A 166 1.70 14.74 18.88
N SER A 167 1.86 16.04 19.10
CA SER A 167 0.74 16.94 19.45
C SER A 167 -0.33 17.05 18.36
N LYS A 168 0.04 16.90 17.09
CA LYS A 168 -0.83 16.98 15.91
C LYS A 168 -1.25 15.62 15.34
N LYS A 169 -0.67 14.52 15.82
CA LYS A 169 -1.00 13.15 15.38
C LYS A 169 -2.49 12.91 15.60
N LYS A 170 -3.23 12.50 14.58
CA LYS A 170 -4.69 12.26 14.68
C LYS A 170 -5.03 10.79 14.94
N VAL A 171 -4.04 9.91 14.79
CA VAL A 171 -4.17 8.45 14.80
C VAL A 171 -3.37 7.82 15.94
N LYS A 172 -3.76 6.62 16.37
CA LYS A 172 -2.99 5.75 17.28
C LYS A 172 -2.18 4.72 16.50
N GLY A 173 -1.08 4.27 17.10
CA GLY A 173 -0.11 3.35 16.49
C GLY A 173 0.97 4.08 15.68
N ASP A 174 1.87 3.33 15.05
CA ASP A 174 3.06 3.88 14.40
C ASP A 174 3.01 3.82 12.87
N THR A 175 2.20 2.92 12.31
CA THR A 175 2.05 2.75 10.87
C THR A 175 0.59 2.52 10.48
N PRO A 176 0.15 2.92 9.27
CA PRO A 176 -1.07 2.40 8.68
C PRO A 176 -1.05 0.87 8.70
N SER A 177 -2.21 0.25 8.85
CA SER A 177 -2.32 -1.21 8.94
C SER A 177 -3.54 -1.70 8.18
N PHE A 178 -3.43 -2.84 7.51
CA PHE A 178 -4.57 -3.57 6.98
C PHE A 178 -5.18 -4.45 8.08
N SER A 179 -6.31 -5.10 7.82
CA SER A 179 -6.86 -6.07 8.77
C SER A 179 -7.32 -7.36 8.09
N ILE A 180 -7.14 -8.49 8.78
CA ILE A 180 -7.63 -9.81 8.35
C ILE A 180 -8.71 -10.30 9.32
N LEU A 181 -9.82 -10.80 8.76
CA LEU A 181 -10.93 -11.42 9.48
C LEU A 181 -11.38 -12.68 8.73
N GLY A 182 -10.90 -13.84 9.18
CA GLY A 182 -11.08 -15.11 8.46
C GLY A 182 -10.48 -15.04 7.06
N SER A 183 -11.31 -15.25 6.03
CA SER A 183 -10.92 -15.12 4.61
C SER A 183 -11.07 -13.71 4.04
N ASN A 184 -11.56 -12.75 4.84
CA ASN A 184 -11.74 -11.37 4.42
C ASN A 184 -10.53 -10.54 4.82
N GLU A 185 -10.18 -9.59 3.96
CA GLU A 185 -9.09 -8.64 4.20
C GLU A 185 -9.63 -7.25 3.91
N LEU A 186 -9.43 -6.35 4.86
CA LEU A 186 -9.76 -4.94 4.75
C LEU A 186 -8.48 -4.16 4.43
N ASP A 187 -8.52 -3.31 3.41
CA ASP A 187 -7.33 -2.63 2.89
C ASP A 187 -6.62 -1.80 3.98
N PHE A 188 -7.38 -1.02 4.76
CA PHE A 188 -6.84 -0.31 5.92
C PHE A 188 -7.80 -0.28 7.10
N LEU A 189 -7.26 -0.44 8.30
CA LEU A 189 -7.92 -0.22 9.58
C LEU A 189 -7.12 0.82 10.38
N VAL A 190 -7.74 1.96 10.65
CA VAL A 190 -7.14 3.10 11.32
C VAL A 190 -7.89 3.39 12.61
N PHE A 191 -7.18 3.68 13.69
CA PHE A 191 -7.76 4.12 14.96
C PHE A 191 -7.40 5.57 15.21
N ASP A 192 -8.38 6.39 15.59
CA ASP A 192 -8.11 7.75 16.05
C ASP A 192 -7.62 7.79 17.51
N LYS A 193 -7.39 9.00 18.02
CA LYS A 193 -6.97 9.24 19.41
C LYS A 193 -7.99 8.77 20.46
N GLU A 194 -9.26 8.64 20.09
CA GLU A 194 -10.36 8.24 20.97
C GLU A 194 -10.67 6.74 20.87
N ASN A 195 -9.83 5.96 20.18
CA ASN A 195 -10.04 4.53 19.85
C ASN A 195 -11.18 4.27 18.88
N LYS A 196 -11.68 5.27 18.18
CA LYS A 196 -12.69 5.04 17.15
C LYS A 196 -12.02 4.40 15.94
N SER A 197 -12.62 3.34 15.45
CA SER A 197 -12.13 2.48 14.38
C SER A 197 -12.72 2.86 13.02
N TYR A 198 -11.83 3.03 12.04
CA TYR A 198 -12.15 3.41 10.67
C TYR A 198 -11.65 2.31 9.74
N GLY A 199 -12.59 1.51 9.23
CA GLY A 199 -12.31 0.56 8.17
C GLY A 199 -12.41 1.25 6.83
N ILE A 200 -11.31 1.25 6.06
CA ILE A 200 -11.20 1.94 4.78
C ILE A 200 -10.97 0.89 3.70
N GLU A 201 -11.89 0.81 2.74
CA GLU A 201 -11.74 0.02 1.52
C GLU A 201 -11.48 0.96 0.33
N VAL A 202 -10.47 0.65 -0.47
CA VAL A 202 -10.03 1.42 -1.62
C VAL A 202 -10.59 0.80 -2.88
N LYS A 203 -11.23 1.61 -3.72
CA LYS A 203 -11.82 1.14 -4.99
C LYS A 203 -11.48 2.06 -6.15
N THR A 204 -11.12 1.45 -7.27
CA THR A 204 -10.99 2.11 -8.58
C THR A 204 -12.26 2.01 -9.43
N THR A 205 -13.15 1.07 -9.08
CA THR A 205 -14.41 0.77 -9.79
C THR A 205 -15.58 0.65 -8.82
N ASP A 206 -16.82 0.65 -9.31
CA ASP A 206 -18.03 0.61 -8.47
C ASP A 206 -18.41 -0.77 -7.91
N GLY A 207 -17.43 -1.68 -7.82
CA GLY A 207 -17.63 -3.00 -7.20
C GLY A 207 -17.98 -2.89 -5.72
N ALA A 208 -18.90 -3.75 -5.25
CA ALA A 208 -19.32 -3.77 -3.85
C ALA A 208 -18.13 -4.05 -2.90
N PRO A 209 -17.99 -3.30 -1.79
CA PRO A 209 -16.90 -3.47 -0.83
C PRO A 209 -17.20 -4.65 0.11
N LYS A 210 -16.98 -5.88 -0.38
CA LYS A 210 -17.42 -7.12 0.30
C LYS A 210 -16.78 -7.27 1.69
N SER A 211 -15.47 -7.07 1.80
CA SER A 211 -14.76 -7.26 3.07
C SER A 211 -15.13 -6.19 4.08
N LEU A 212 -15.18 -4.91 3.67
CA LEU A 212 -15.71 -3.84 4.53
C LEU A 212 -17.12 -4.14 5.09
N ARG A 213 -18.03 -4.67 4.26
CA ARG A 213 -19.39 -5.06 4.71
C ARG A 213 -19.35 -6.12 5.80
N VAL A 214 -18.48 -7.13 5.69
CA VAL A 214 -18.34 -8.17 6.73
C VAL A 214 -17.90 -7.56 8.06
N TYR A 215 -16.91 -6.65 8.05
CA TYR A 215 -16.46 -5.98 9.27
C TYR A 215 -17.55 -5.12 9.90
N ARG A 216 -18.26 -4.34 9.08
CA ARG A 216 -19.40 -3.50 9.50
C ARG A 216 -20.53 -4.35 10.09
N ASP A 217 -20.93 -5.42 9.42
CA ASP A 217 -22.07 -6.26 9.82
C ASP A 217 -21.80 -6.97 11.15
N LYS A 218 -20.53 -7.28 11.44
CA LYS A 218 -20.07 -7.78 12.75
C LYS A 218 -19.87 -6.70 13.80
N ARG A 219 -20.11 -5.42 13.48
CA ARG A 219 -19.91 -4.26 14.36
C ARG A 219 -18.47 -4.15 14.90
N LEU A 220 -17.50 -4.49 14.05
CA LEU A 220 -16.07 -4.38 14.37
C LEU A 220 -15.49 -3.00 14.01
N LEU A 221 -16.31 -2.12 13.43
CA LEU A 221 -15.92 -0.78 12.99
C LEU A 221 -16.92 0.25 13.52
N ASP A 222 -16.42 1.38 13.99
CA ASP A 222 -17.24 2.55 14.27
C ASP A 222 -17.60 3.29 12.97
N ARG A 223 -16.71 3.23 11.98
CA ARG A 223 -16.85 3.92 10.69
C ARG A 223 -16.41 2.99 9.55
N ALA A 224 -17.33 2.71 8.63
CA ALA A 224 -17.03 2.01 7.39
C ALA A 224 -16.93 3.02 6.23
N VAL A 225 -15.78 3.06 5.56
CA VAL A 225 -15.43 4.07 4.56
C VAL A 225 -14.96 3.42 3.26
N VAL A 226 -15.46 3.89 2.13
CA VAL A 226 -14.97 3.56 0.80
C VAL A 226 -14.26 4.78 0.22
N ALA A 227 -12.97 4.64 -0.04
CA ALA A 227 -12.17 5.65 -0.72
C ALA A 227 -12.16 5.35 -2.23
N LYS A 228 -12.80 6.20 -3.03
CA LYS A 228 -12.86 6.03 -4.49
C LYS A 228 -12.96 7.37 -5.23
N ARG A 229 -13.05 7.32 -6.56
CA ARG A 229 -13.39 8.50 -7.36
C ARG A 229 -14.87 8.86 -7.15
N THR A 230 -15.14 9.80 -6.27
CA THR A 230 -16.49 10.30 -5.94
C THR A 230 -16.42 11.78 -5.52
N ASN A 231 -17.57 12.43 -5.37
CA ASN A 231 -17.69 13.72 -4.68
C ASN A 231 -17.94 13.58 -3.17
N GLY A 232 -18.26 12.38 -2.70
CA GLY A 232 -18.73 12.13 -1.35
C GLY A 232 -20.01 11.29 -1.37
N GLY A 233 -20.55 10.96 -0.20
CA GLY A 233 -21.83 10.26 -0.07
C GLY A 233 -21.91 9.32 1.12
N HIS A 234 -23.13 8.95 1.48
CA HIS A 234 -23.43 8.00 2.54
C HIS A 234 -24.54 7.07 2.07
N ASP A 235 -24.30 5.76 2.10
CA ASP A 235 -25.30 4.76 1.76
C ASP A 235 -25.16 3.50 2.61
N GLY A 236 -26.27 3.03 3.18
CA GLY A 236 -26.31 1.79 3.97
C GLY A 236 -25.30 1.74 5.12
N GLY A 237 -25.02 2.85 5.80
CA GLY A 237 -24.02 2.91 6.88
C GLY A 237 -22.57 2.83 6.41
N ILE A 238 -22.33 3.00 5.11
CA ILE A 238 -21.00 3.12 4.51
C ILE A 238 -20.86 4.53 3.96
N GLU A 239 -19.81 5.23 4.37
CA GLU A 239 -19.47 6.51 3.78
C GLU A 239 -18.56 6.32 2.58
N THR A 240 -18.74 7.15 1.57
CA THR A 240 -17.86 7.20 0.41
C THR A 240 -17.16 8.55 0.41
N ILE A 241 -15.84 8.54 0.33
CA ILE A 241 -15.03 9.77 0.28
C ILE A 241 -14.20 9.80 -1.00
N PRO A 242 -13.90 11.00 -1.54
CA PRO A 242 -12.92 11.14 -2.60
C PRO A 242 -11.58 10.55 -2.16
N VAL A 243 -10.91 9.75 -2.99
CA VAL A 243 -9.66 9.08 -2.62
C VAL A 243 -8.58 10.04 -2.07
N PHE A 244 -8.48 11.26 -2.61
CA PHE A 244 -7.54 12.29 -2.15
C PHE A 244 -7.88 12.90 -0.78
N ALA A 245 -9.07 12.61 -0.24
CA ALA A 245 -9.52 13.10 1.06
C ALA A 245 -9.10 12.19 2.23
N VAL A 246 -8.59 10.97 1.96
CA VAL A 246 -8.30 9.96 2.98
C VAL A 246 -7.37 10.49 4.08
N GLY A 247 -6.23 11.09 3.73
CA GLY A 247 -5.36 11.70 4.74
C GLY A 247 -5.86 13.08 5.20
N SER A 248 -6.23 13.95 4.26
CA SER A 248 -6.47 15.37 4.54
C SER A 248 -7.72 15.66 5.37
N ARG A 249 -8.76 14.82 5.27
CA ARG A 249 -10.03 15.00 5.98
C ARG A 249 -10.22 14.07 7.19
N PHE A 250 -9.22 13.28 7.56
CA PHE A 250 -9.30 12.47 8.77
C PHE A 250 -9.30 13.34 10.04
N PRO A 251 -10.08 13.02 11.10
CA PRO A 251 -11.18 12.05 11.12
C PRO A 251 -12.39 12.62 10.37
N TYR A 252 -13.09 11.78 9.60
CA TYR A 252 -14.06 12.18 8.57
C TYR A 252 -15.38 12.73 9.17
N ASP A 253 -15.29 13.87 9.86
CA ASP A 253 -16.35 14.39 10.73
C ASP A 253 -17.48 15.11 9.96
N GLU A 254 -17.27 15.44 8.68
CA GLU A 254 -18.26 16.06 7.80
C GLU A 254 -18.34 15.29 6.47
N CYS A 255 -19.48 14.63 6.23
CA CYS A 255 -19.83 14.12 4.91
C CYS A 255 -20.01 15.31 3.94
N VAL A 256 -19.40 15.24 2.75
CA VAL A 256 -19.75 16.10 1.60
C VAL A 256 -20.73 15.35 0.70
#